data_AF-F5Y126-F1
#
_entry.id   AF-F5Y126-F1
#
_cell.length_a   1.000
_cell.length_b   1.000
_cell.length_c   1.000
_cell.angle_alpha   90.00
_cell.angle_beta   90.00
_cell.angle_gamma   90.00
#
_symmetry.space_group_name_H-M   'P 1'
#
loop_
_entity.id
_entity.type
_entity.pdbx_description
1 polymer ?
#
loop_
_entity_poly.entity_id
_entity_poly.type
_entity_poly.pdbx_seq_one_letter_code
_entity_poly.pdbx_strand_id
1 'polypeptide(L)'
;MRVTSLQMAGFRSFANMDSIELGTINVLIGANNSGKSSILRALSLMQTSEGSPPYPDVRIGHPSASIRIGLTGIDNPTWTGLPAAPLVITLSTEDRRGGSIALNFIQPNGSSSAVSQLPAIEPYHFIVPYLSKRKVMTFQEDVRQQHAMAITQTMTYLAAKLSRLGNPEFPGSEKYRDTCRAILGFVVTAVPSEGGQRPGTYLPTREVLPIEQMGEGVPNIVALLADLALSKDKLFLIEEPENDLHPAALKALLELILESSSTNQFVISTHSNIVVSTLGASPEAKILEVSSVRNRLPTEATVRPVDATPQSRLDVLRSLGYSLSDFDLWDGWLFLEEASAERVIRDYLIPWFTPALTRVRTISANGVSRVEPSFDDFHRLTLFSQLQEVYSRSTWVCVDGDEPGNELVRKLRDKYRSWPADRFRTFSSQQFERYYPSHFHERVDSVLGIQDRQARREAKRVLLDDVRSWLDEDEARGKAALRIDAAEVIEVLREISSKLKPQ
;
A
#
# COMPACT_ATOMS: atom_id res chain seq x y z
N MET A 1 22.93 15.43 8.88
CA MET A 1 21.63 16.13 8.86
C MET A 1 20.53 15.12 8.56
N ARG A 2 19.38 15.21 9.23
CA ARG A 2 18.18 14.37 9.01
C ARG A 2 16.91 15.22 9.13
N VAL A 3 15.86 14.83 8.41
CA VAL A 3 14.52 15.42 8.54
C VAL A 3 13.73 14.67 9.60
N THR A 4 13.23 15.35 10.63
CA THR A 4 12.49 14.71 11.72
C THR A 4 11.00 14.96 11.67
N SER A 5 10.57 16.06 11.04
CA SER A 5 9.16 16.37 10.89
C SER A 5 8.88 17.21 9.64
N LEU A 6 7.64 17.15 9.19
CA LEU A 6 7.13 17.90 8.05
C LEU A 6 5.72 18.40 8.36
N GLN A 7 5.48 19.69 8.11
CA GLN A 7 4.17 20.32 8.17
C GLN A 7 3.99 21.18 6.93
N MET A 8 2.78 21.21 6.36
CA MET A 8 2.48 21.96 5.14
C MET A 8 1.15 22.70 5.25
N ALA A 9 1.09 23.92 4.74
CA ALA A 9 -0.16 24.65 4.58
C ALA A 9 -0.18 25.38 3.23
N GLY A 10 -1.33 25.38 2.57
CA GLY A 10 -1.54 26.03 1.27
C GLY A 10 -0.66 25.48 0.14
N PHE A 11 -0.21 24.22 0.21
CA PHE A 11 0.72 23.63 -0.76
C PHE A 11 0.05 22.55 -1.62
N ARG A 12 -0.11 22.81 -2.92
CA ARG A 12 -0.74 21.89 -3.89
C ARG A 12 -2.06 21.29 -3.36
N SER A 13 -2.11 19.97 -3.17
CA SER A 13 -3.27 19.23 -2.66
C SER A 13 -3.50 19.38 -1.14
N PHE A 14 -2.57 19.97 -0.39
CA PHE A 14 -2.66 20.13 1.06
C PHE A 14 -3.12 21.55 1.42
N ALA A 15 -4.35 21.68 1.94
CA ALA A 15 -4.85 22.94 2.49
C ALA A 15 -4.19 23.25 3.83
N ASN A 16 -4.25 22.28 4.75
CA ASN A 16 -3.52 22.26 6.00
C ASN A 16 -3.18 20.80 6.32
N MET A 17 -1.91 20.55 6.63
CA MET A 17 -1.39 19.25 7.01
C MET A 17 -0.67 19.43 8.34
N ASP A 18 -1.17 18.75 9.37
CA ASP A 18 -0.54 18.72 10.68
C ASP A 18 0.88 18.16 10.61
N SER A 19 1.69 18.50 11.61
CA SER A 19 3.07 18.04 11.67
C SER A 19 3.12 16.52 11.78
N ILE A 20 3.72 15.87 10.78
CA ILE A 20 4.05 14.44 10.83
C ILE A 20 5.51 14.27 11.24
N GLU A 21 5.81 13.14 11.88
CA GLU A 21 7.18 12.76 12.17
C GLU A 21 7.74 11.83 11.09
N LEU A 22 9.03 12.00 10.79
CA LEU A 22 9.76 11.17 9.84
C LEU A 22 10.88 10.40 10.55
N GLY A 23 11.00 9.11 10.24
CA GLY A 23 12.05 8.21 10.71
C GLY A 23 13.17 8.04 9.68
N THR A 24 13.99 6.98 9.84
CA THR A 24 15.05 6.64 8.87
C THR A 24 14.46 6.26 7.51
N ILE A 25 13.40 5.44 7.51
CA ILE A 25 12.65 5.05 6.31
C ILE A 25 11.21 5.51 6.47
N ASN A 26 10.68 6.19 5.45
CA ASN A 26 9.32 6.71 5.46
C ASN A 26 8.61 6.26 4.19
N VAL A 27 7.58 5.43 4.33
CA VAL A 27 6.81 4.89 3.21
C VAL A 27 5.49 5.63 3.12
N LEU A 28 5.36 6.49 2.10
CA LEU A 28 4.14 7.20 1.75
C LEU A 28 3.27 6.26 0.89
N ILE A 29 2.19 5.74 1.45
CA ILE A 29 1.29 4.80 0.79
C ILE A 29 -0.07 5.45 0.51
N GLY A 30 -0.66 5.17 -0.64
CA GLY A 30 -2.00 5.64 -0.99
C GLY A 30 -2.29 5.56 -2.47
N ALA A 31 -3.55 5.79 -2.85
CA ALA A 31 -3.97 5.75 -4.25
C ALA A 31 -3.26 6.80 -5.13
N ASN A 32 -3.33 6.62 -6.44
CA ASN A 32 -2.84 7.63 -7.39
C ASN A 32 -3.61 8.94 -7.19
N ASN A 33 -2.92 10.06 -7.40
CA ASN A 33 -3.46 11.41 -7.18
C ASN A 33 -3.85 11.73 -5.72
N SER A 34 -3.40 10.95 -4.72
CA SER A 34 -3.71 11.23 -3.30
C SER A 34 -2.88 12.35 -2.67
N GLY A 35 -1.77 12.75 -3.29
CA GLY A 35 -0.87 13.80 -2.78
C GLY A 35 0.55 13.36 -2.40
N LYS A 36 0.89 12.08 -2.56
CA LYS A 36 2.23 11.53 -2.25
C LYS A 36 3.37 12.32 -2.91
N SER A 37 3.27 12.58 -4.22
CA SER A 37 4.25 13.34 -5.00
C SER A 37 4.42 14.78 -4.50
N SER A 38 3.37 15.37 -3.90
CA SER A 38 3.45 16.72 -3.32
C SER A 38 4.33 16.72 -2.06
N ILE A 39 4.30 15.67 -1.24
CA ILE A 39 5.19 15.53 -0.07
C ILE A 39 6.65 15.47 -0.51
N LEU A 40 6.98 14.60 -1.48
CA LEU A 40 8.34 14.50 -2.02
C LEU A 40 8.80 15.83 -2.61
N ARG A 41 7.93 16.52 -3.35
CA ARG A 41 8.22 17.82 -3.94
C ARG A 41 8.46 18.90 -2.88
N ALA A 42 7.68 18.93 -1.81
CA ALA A 42 7.87 19.87 -0.70
C ALA A 42 9.25 19.74 -0.06
N LEU A 43 9.71 18.50 0.17
CA LEU A 43 11.06 18.25 0.69
C LEU A 43 12.14 18.65 -0.32
N SER A 44 11.92 18.39 -1.62
CA SER A 44 12.89 18.74 -2.67
C SER A 44 13.21 20.24 -2.75
N LEU A 45 12.29 21.12 -2.29
CA LEU A 45 12.46 22.58 -2.32
C LEU A 45 13.57 23.09 -1.39
N MET A 46 14.09 22.29 -0.45
CA MET A 46 15.25 22.68 0.37
C MET A 46 16.52 22.85 -0.46
N GLN A 47 16.61 22.16 -1.61
CA GLN A 47 17.78 22.14 -2.47
C GLN A 47 17.47 22.80 -3.81
N THR A 48 18.48 23.40 -4.44
CA THR A 48 18.32 23.93 -5.79
C THR A 48 17.96 22.81 -6.77
N SER A 49 17.04 23.06 -7.69
CA SER A 49 16.75 22.14 -8.80
C SER A 49 16.93 22.88 -10.12
N GLU A 50 17.83 22.41 -10.99
CA GLU A 50 17.91 22.91 -12.35
C GLU A 50 16.57 22.67 -13.08
N GLY A 51 16.01 23.73 -13.69
CA GLY A 51 14.91 23.60 -14.66
C GLY A 51 13.48 23.57 -14.13
N SER A 52 13.20 23.76 -12.83
CA SER A 52 11.81 23.95 -12.37
C SER A 52 11.39 25.42 -12.49
N PRO A 53 10.32 25.76 -13.24
CA PRO A 53 9.73 27.09 -13.17
C PRO A 53 9.19 27.31 -11.74
N PRO A 54 9.43 28.46 -11.10
CA PRO A 54 9.36 28.47 -9.64
C PRO A 54 7.93 28.55 -9.05
N TYR A 55 6.85 28.51 -9.85
CA TYR A 55 5.59 29.15 -9.43
C TYR A 55 4.21 28.50 -9.70
N PRO A 56 4.02 27.16 -9.68
CA PRO A 56 2.66 26.59 -9.63
C PRO A 56 2.31 25.78 -8.36
N ASP A 57 3.17 25.74 -7.33
CA ASP A 57 2.96 24.81 -6.21
C ASP A 57 2.14 25.38 -5.04
N VAL A 58 1.84 26.67 -5.04
CA VAL A 58 0.84 27.24 -4.10
C VAL A 58 -0.54 26.69 -4.46
N ARG A 59 -1.29 26.25 -3.44
CA ARG A 59 -2.64 25.73 -3.60
C ARG A 59 -3.53 26.79 -4.22
N ILE A 60 -4.33 26.40 -5.21
CA ILE A 60 -5.30 27.29 -5.85
C ILE A 60 -6.22 27.90 -4.79
N GLY A 61 -6.39 29.23 -4.82
CA GLY A 61 -7.17 30.00 -3.85
C GLY A 61 -6.41 30.44 -2.61
N HIS A 62 -5.13 30.09 -2.47
CA HIS A 62 -4.26 30.60 -1.40
C HIS A 62 -3.27 31.64 -1.96
N PRO A 63 -2.95 32.71 -1.19
CA PRO A 63 -1.95 33.70 -1.61
C PRO A 63 -0.52 33.17 -1.45
N SER A 64 -0.31 32.26 -0.51
CA SER A 64 0.98 31.69 -0.15
C SER A 64 0.88 30.24 0.29
N ALA A 65 2.03 29.56 0.33
CA ALA A 65 2.20 28.25 0.95
C ALA A 65 3.34 28.30 1.97
N SER A 66 3.24 27.52 3.03
CA SER A 66 4.30 27.35 4.03
C SER A 66 4.60 25.88 4.25
N ILE A 67 5.89 25.52 4.21
CA ILE A 67 6.38 24.18 4.49
C ILE A 67 7.37 24.31 5.65
N ARG A 68 7.04 23.70 6.80
CA ARG A 68 7.91 23.68 7.98
C ARG A 68 8.53 22.30 8.12
N ILE A 69 9.85 22.26 8.23
CA ILE A 69 10.67 21.06 8.21
C ILE A 69 11.52 21.04 9.49
N GLY A 70 11.33 20.02 10.31
CA GLY A 70 12.21 19.76 11.45
C GLY A 70 13.50 19.11 10.98
N LEU A 71 14.63 19.62 11.44
CA LEU A 71 15.96 19.14 11.07
C LEU A 71 16.79 18.82 12.31
N THR A 72 17.61 17.77 12.24
CA THR A 72 18.59 17.39 13.28
C THR A 72 19.93 17.01 12.65
N GLY A 73 20.99 16.91 13.47
CA GLY A 73 22.32 16.52 13.01
C GLY A 73 22.93 17.52 12.00
N ILE A 74 22.66 18.80 12.21
CA ILE A 74 23.14 19.93 11.38
C ILE A 74 24.58 20.31 11.74
N ASP A 75 25.05 19.87 12.91
CA ASP A 75 26.37 20.05 13.50
C ASP A 75 27.46 19.15 12.88
N ASN A 76 27.47 19.03 11.54
CA ASN A 76 28.50 18.29 10.82
C ASN A 76 29.38 19.23 9.95
N PRO A 77 30.57 18.77 9.50
CA PRO A 77 31.49 19.60 8.71
C PRO A 77 30.86 20.21 7.44
N THR A 78 29.93 19.48 6.81
CA THR A 78 29.27 19.88 5.56
C THR A 78 28.28 21.05 5.75
N TRP A 79 27.63 21.12 6.92
CA TRP A 79 26.54 22.05 7.20
C TRP A 79 26.89 23.06 8.30
N THR A 80 28.18 23.25 8.56
CA THR A 80 28.68 24.23 9.53
C THR A 80 28.08 25.62 9.29
N GLY A 81 27.53 26.23 10.35
CA GLY A 81 26.93 27.56 10.29
C GLY A 81 25.41 27.58 10.07
N LEU A 82 24.76 26.45 9.77
CA LEU A 82 23.30 26.37 9.76
C LEU A 82 22.73 26.30 11.20
N PRO A 83 21.67 27.08 11.53
CA PRO A 83 21.06 27.03 12.85
C PRO A 83 20.44 25.67 13.17
N ALA A 84 20.55 25.23 14.43
CA ALA A 84 19.81 24.09 14.97
C ALA A 84 18.33 24.46 15.22
N ALA A 85 17.60 24.73 14.16
CA ALA A 85 16.22 25.20 14.18
C ALA A 85 15.40 24.60 13.03
N PRO A 86 14.06 24.60 13.11
CA PRO A 86 13.22 24.22 11.97
C PRO A 86 13.41 25.16 10.79
N LEU A 87 13.50 24.59 9.59
CA LEU A 87 13.52 25.31 8.33
C LEU A 87 12.07 25.55 7.88
N VAL A 88 11.75 26.79 7.51
CA VAL A 88 10.46 27.15 6.91
C VAL A 88 10.69 27.68 5.50
N ILE A 89 10.07 26.99 4.54
CA ILE A 89 10.00 27.41 3.14
C ILE A 89 8.68 28.12 2.93
N THR A 90 8.72 29.36 2.45
CA THR A 90 7.54 30.16 2.11
C THR A 90 7.49 30.39 0.62
N LEU A 91 6.35 30.10 0.01
CA LEU A 91 6.04 30.37 -1.39
C LEU A 91 4.99 31.47 -1.45
N SER A 92 5.19 32.52 -2.25
CA SER A 92 4.21 33.58 -2.46
C SER A 92 3.86 33.75 -3.93
N THR A 93 2.59 34.06 -4.21
CA THR A 93 2.08 34.36 -5.56
C THR A 93 1.83 35.85 -5.79
N GLU A 94 2.05 36.70 -4.79
CA GLU A 94 1.66 38.12 -4.82
C GLU A 94 2.56 38.99 -5.72
N ASP A 95 3.76 38.52 -6.07
CA ASP A 95 4.68 39.31 -6.89
C ASP A 95 4.32 39.21 -8.38
N ARG A 96 4.01 40.37 -9.00
CA ARG A 96 3.56 40.51 -10.41
C ARG A 96 4.59 40.00 -11.45
N ARG A 97 5.77 39.60 -11.00
CA ARG A 97 6.89 39.10 -11.82
C ARG A 97 7.16 37.59 -11.70
N GLY A 98 6.32 36.84 -10.99
CA GLY A 98 6.39 35.39 -11.02
C GLY A 98 6.05 34.71 -9.71
N GLY A 99 6.19 35.35 -8.55
CA GLY A 99 6.13 34.72 -7.23
C GLY A 99 7.51 34.70 -6.56
N SER A 100 7.62 34.17 -5.33
CA SER A 100 8.91 34.08 -4.62
C SER A 100 9.03 32.82 -3.77
N ILE A 101 10.25 32.29 -3.64
CA ILE A 101 10.61 31.22 -2.68
C ILE A 101 11.58 31.78 -1.66
N ALA A 102 11.25 31.68 -0.36
CA ALA A 102 12.10 32.12 0.73
C ALA A 102 12.31 30.98 1.74
N LEU A 103 13.56 30.75 2.15
CA LEU A 103 13.94 29.74 3.12
C LEU A 103 14.45 30.44 4.39
N ASN A 104 13.85 30.15 5.53
CA ASN A 104 14.20 30.76 6.81
C ASN A 104 14.30 29.72 7.91
N PHE A 105 15.37 29.76 8.69
CA PHE A 105 15.43 29.06 9.97
C PHE A 105 14.70 29.88 11.04
N ILE A 106 13.73 29.27 11.73
CA ILE A 106 12.97 29.94 12.79
C ILE A 106 13.49 29.49 14.16
N GLN A 107 14.18 30.39 14.85
CA GLN A 107 14.75 30.12 16.17
C GLN A 107 13.66 30.05 17.25
N PRO A 108 13.92 29.39 18.41
CA PRO A 108 12.97 29.30 19.52
C PRO A 108 12.52 30.67 20.07
N ASN A 109 13.36 31.71 19.94
CA ASN A 109 13.05 33.08 20.35
C ASN A 109 12.17 33.85 19.34
N GLY A 110 11.74 33.20 18.25
CA GLY A 110 10.92 33.80 17.18
C GLY A 110 11.70 34.54 16.10
N SER A 111 13.02 34.70 16.23
CA SER A 111 13.85 35.31 15.19
C SER A 111 14.02 34.38 13.98
N SER A 112 14.14 34.96 12.79
CA SER A 112 14.33 34.23 11.54
C SER A 112 15.70 34.51 10.93
N SER A 113 16.37 33.49 10.42
CA SER A 113 17.60 33.61 9.64
C SER A 113 17.37 33.12 8.21
N ALA A 114 17.40 34.03 7.24
CA ALA A 114 17.25 33.69 5.83
C ALA A 114 18.48 32.91 5.34
N VAL A 115 18.23 31.90 4.51
CA VAL A 115 19.28 31.07 3.90
C VAL A 115 18.98 30.86 2.42
N SER A 116 20.04 30.66 1.62
CA SER A 116 19.87 30.17 0.26
C SER A 116 19.45 28.70 0.28
N GLN A 117 18.85 28.24 -0.81
CA GLN A 117 18.67 26.80 -1.03
C GLN A 117 20.02 26.07 -0.97
N LEU A 118 19.97 24.82 -0.50
CA LEU A 118 21.16 23.97 -0.42
C LEU A 118 21.69 23.69 -1.84
N PRO A 119 23.02 23.57 -2.02
CA PRO A 119 23.59 23.24 -3.32
C PRO A 119 23.17 21.85 -3.80
N ALA A 120 22.95 21.70 -5.10
CA ALA A 120 22.68 20.40 -5.74
C ALA A 120 23.95 19.77 -6.34
N ILE A 121 25.04 19.77 -5.57
CA ILE A 121 26.35 19.27 -6.02
C ILE A 121 27.04 18.46 -4.93
N GLU A 122 27.73 17.39 -5.29
CA GLU A 122 28.61 16.63 -4.40
C GLU A 122 29.76 17.52 -3.85
N PRO A 123 30.20 17.32 -2.59
CA PRO A 123 29.55 16.54 -1.52
C PRO A 123 28.47 17.34 -0.77
N TYR A 124 28.24 18.61 -1.12
CA TYR A 124 27.42 19.58 -0.38
C TYR A 124 25.91 19.50 -0.63
N HIS A 125 25.42 18.50 -1.36
CA HIS A 125 23.99 18.24 -1.49
C HIS A 125 23.45 17.53 -0.27
N PHE A 126 22.16 17.71 0.02
CA PHE A 126 21.47 16.93 1.04
C PHE A 126 20.50 15.93 0.43
N ILE A 127 19.84 16.32 -0.65
CA ILE A 127 18.76 15.58 -1.27
C ILE A 127 19.26 14.89 -2.52
N VAL A 128 18.93 13.61 -2.63
CA VAL A 128 19.05 12.82 -3.85
C VAL A 128 17.63 12.50 -4.34
N PRO A 129 17.06 13.30 -5.27
CA PRO A 129 15.71 13.06 -5.76
C PRO A 129 15.70 11.86 -6.71
N TYR A 130 14.58 11.14 -6.83
CA TYR A 130 14.24 10.13 -7.84
C TYR A 130 12.73 10.21 -8.06
N LEU A 131 12.29 11.25 -8.77
CA LEU A 131 10.86 11.57 -8.95
C LEU A 131 10.35 11.05 -10.31
N SER A 132 9.10 10.61 -10.39
CA SER A 132 8.48 9.93 -11.54
C SER A 132 8.62 10.62 -12.92
N LYS A 133 8.92 11.92 -12.96
CA LYS A 133 9.10 12.68 -14.22
C LYS A 133 10.53 12.66 -14.79
N ARG A 134 11.41 11.76 -14.34
CA ARG A 134 12.75 11.61 -14.92
C ARG A 134 12.71 10.96 -16.30
N LYS A 135 12.20 11.65 -17.32
CA LYS A 135 12.41 11.21 -18.70
C LYS A 135 13.75 11.72 -19.19
N VAL A 136 14.58 10.80 -19.68
CA VAL A 136 15.81 11.16 -20.39
C VAL A 136 15.41 11.62 -21.78
N MET A 137 15.51 12.93 -22.04
CA MET A 137 15.38 13.44 -23.40
C MET A 137 16.67 13.21 -24.19
N THR A 138 17.84 13.40 -23.55
CA THR A 138 19.17 13.15 -24.12
C THR A 138 20.21 13.08 -22.99
N PHE A 139 21.21 12.21 -23.12
CA PHE A 139 22.39 12.19 -22.23
C PHE A 139 23.46 13.16 -22.74
N GLN A 140 24.09 13.89 -21.83
CA GLN A 140 25.25 14.69 -22.16
C GLN A 140 26.49 13.81 -22.22
N GLU A 141 27.06 13.69 -23.41
CA GLU A 141 28.18 12.78 -23.67
C GLU A 141 29.55 13.34 -23.23
N ASP A 142 29.59 14.63 -22.90
CA ASP A 142 30.78 15.30 -22.39
C ASP A 142 31.01 15.02 -20.90
N VAL A 143 32.02 14.20 -20.62
CA VAL A 143 32.40 13.78 -19.27
C VAL A 143 33.28 14.83 -18.61
N ARG A 144 32.64 15.69 -17.82
CA ARG A 144 33.31 16.71 -16.98
C ARG A 144 33.11 16.44 -15.51
N GLN A 145 34.08 16.84 -14.69
CA GLN A 145 33.98 16.73 -13.23
C GLN A 145 32.73 17.43 -12.68
N GLN A 146 32.40 18.61 -13.20
CA GLN A 146 31.22 19.39 -12.79
C GLN A 146 29.92 18.61 -13.03
N HIS A 147 29.78 17.97 -14.20
CA HIS A 147 28.63 17.13 -14.53
C HIS A 147 28.55 15.90 -13.63
N ALA A 148 29.69 15.25 -13.39
CA ALA A 148 29.75 14.04 -12.60
C ALA A 148 29.41 14.28 -11.11
N MET A 149 29.63 15.50 -10.60
CA MET A 149 29.30 15.91 -9.24
C MET A 149 27.89 16.49 -9.11
N ALA A 150 27.23 16.85 -10.20
CA ALA A 150 25.91 17.45 -10.18
C ALA A 150 24.84 16.43 -9.73
N ILE A 151 23.89 16.89 -8.91
CA ILE A 151 22.71 16.13 -8.50
C ILE A 151 21.50 16.78 -9.15
N THR A 152 21.07 16.25 -10.29
CA THR A 152 19.96 16.83 -11.05
C THR A 152 18.70 15.99 -10.92
N GLN A 153 17.55 16.57 -11.28
CA GLN A 153 16.30 15.81 -11.38
C GLN A 153 16.22 14.99 -12.66
N THR A 154 17.13 15.17 -13.62
CA THR A 154 17.22 14.40 -14.86
C THR A 154 18.37 13.40 -14.78
N MET A 155 18.54 12.55 -15.80
CA MET A 155 19.71 11.65 -15.92
C MET A 155 20.72 12.18 -16.92
N THR A 156 20.64 13.48 -17.27
CA THR A 156 21.46 14.11 -18.30
C THR A 156 22.95 13.84 -18.10
N TYR A 157 23.43 13.84 -16.85
CA TYR A 157 24.86 13.66 -16.52
C TYR A 157 25.23 12.24 -16.11
N LEU A 158 24.37 11.24 -16.38
CA LEU A 158 24.62 9.86 -15.97
C LEU A 158 25.93 9.30 -16.52
N ALA A 159 26.28 9.60 -17.78
CA ALA A 159 27.53 9.16 -18.39
C ALA A 159 28.76 9.61 -17.57
N ALA A 160 28.78 10.87 -17.13
CA ALA A 160 29.89 11.43 -16.36
C ALA A 160 30.02 10.77 -14.97
N LYS A 161 28.89 10.44 -14.33
CA LYS A 161 28.87 9.73 -13.04
C LYS A 161 29.33 8.28 -13.19
N LEU A 162 28.86 7.58 -14.23
CA LEU A 162 29.28 6.20 -14.53
C LEU A 162 30.77 6.11 -14.90
N SER A 163 31.31 7.14 -15.57
CA SER A 163 32.74 7.17 -15.92
C SER A 163 33.64 7.13 -14.67
N ARG A 164 33.27 7.86 -13.60
CA ARG A 164 33.96 7.79 -12.29
C ARG A 164 33.83 6.41 -11.65
N LEU A 165 32.60 5.87 -11.62
CA LEU A 165 32.32 4.54 -11.05
C LEU A 165 32.97 3.39 -11.84
N GLY A 166 33.29 3.61 -13.12
CA GLY A 166 34.04 2.66 -13.94
C GLY A 166 35.49 2.47 -13.48
N ASN A 167 36.07 3.44 -12.75
CA ASN A 167 37.39 3.29 -12.17
C ASN A 167 37.32 2.41 -10.89
N PRO A 168 37.99 1.24 -10.85
CA PRO A 168 37.95 0.35 -9.68
C PRO A 168 38.50 0.98 -8.40
N GLU A 169 39.38 1.98 -8.50
CA GLU A 169 39.93 2.70 -7.35
C GLU A 169 38.98 3.78 -6.82
N PHE A 170 37.93 4.11 -7.57
CA PHE A 170 36.98 5.13 -7.17
C PHE A 170 36.04 4.60 -6.07
N PRO A 171 35.81 5.36 -4.97
CA PRO A 171 34.94 4.92 -3.89
C PRO A 171 33.55 4.54 -4.40
N GLY A 172 33.02 3.41 -3.92
CA GLY A 172 31.70 2.92 -4.32
C GLY A 172 31.68 2.14 -5.65
N SER A 173 32.78 2.07 -6.41
CA SER A 173 32.84 1.31 -7.68
C SER A 173 32.47 -0.17 -7.49
N GLU A 174 33.06 -0.84 -6.51
CA GLU A 174 32.78 -2.24 -6.19
C GLU A 174 31.31 -2.45 -5.82
N LYS A 175 30.81 -1.66 -4.85
CA LYS A 175 29.40 -1.71 -4.41
C LYS A 175 28.44 -1.47 -5.57
N TYR A 176 28.71 -0.51 -6.44
CA TYR A 176 27.92 -0.24 -7.63
C TYR A 176 27.90 -1.43 -8.60
N ARG A 177 29.08 -2.02 -8.90
CA ARG A 177 29.19 -3.16 -9.81
C ARG A 177 28.44 -4.38 -9.29
N ASP A 178 28.57 -4.68 -8.01
CA ASP A 178 27.93 -5.86 -7.41
C ASP A 178 26.43 -5.70 -7.32
N THR A 179 25.93 -4.52 -6.94
CA THR A 179 24.50 -4.22 -6.95
C THR A 179 23.90 -4.24 -8.37
N CYS A 180 24.62 -3.73 -9.38
CA CYS A 180 24.20 -3.85 -10.78
C CYS A 180 24.08 -5.31 -11.22
N ARG A 181 25.07 -6.15 -10.90
CA ARG A 181 25.00 -7.59 -11.21
C ARG A 181 23.85 -8.28 -10.49
N ALA A 182 23.61 -7.95 -9.23
CA ALA A 182 22.54 -8.55 -8.44
C ALA A 182 21.14 -8.18 -8.97
N ILE A 183 20.94 -6.93 -9.39
CA ILE A 183 19.62 -6.40 -9.76
C ILE A 183 19.34 -6.53 -11.27
N LEU A 184 20.32 -6.22 -12.11
CA LEU A 184 20.19 -6.19 -13.57
C LEU A 184 20.78 -7.44 -14.25
N GLY A 185 21.67 -8.17 -13.58
CA GLY A 185 22.42 -9.28 -14.17
C GLY A 185 23.65 -8.84 -14.98
N PHE A 186 23.85 -7.54 -15.16
CA PHE A 186 24.98 -6.96 -15.91
C PHE A 186 25.35 -5.60 -15.32
N VAL A 187 26.52 -5.08 -15.72
CA VAL A 187 27.01 -3.76 -15.26
C VAL A 187 26.85 -2.76 -16.39
N VAL A 188 26.20 -1.63 -16.09
CA VAL A 188 26.18 -0.45 -16.98
C VAL A 188 27.31 0.49 -16.58
N THR A 189 28.05 0.98 -17.56
CA THR A 189 29.20 1.88 -17.41
C THR A 189 29.15 2.99 -18.45
N ALA A 190 30.15 3.88 -18.45
CA ALA A 190 30.36 4.81 -19.54
C ALA A 190 31.09 4.12 -20.71
N VAL A 191 30.49 4.14 -21.89
CA VAL A 191 30.99 3.53 -23.12
C VAL A 191 31.26 4.62 -24.17
N PRO A 192 32.20 4.43 -25.12
CA PRO A 192 32.50 5.43 -26.15
C PRO A 192 31.29 5.78 -27.04
N SER A 193 31.21 7.04 -27.43
CA SER A 193 30.24 7.59 -28.39
C SER A 193 30.89 8.68 -29.26
N GLU A 194 30.20 9.17 -30.30
CA GLU A 194 30.72 10.22 -31.19
C GLU A 194 31.00 11.54 -30.45
N GLY A 195 30.19 11.86 -29.43
CA GLY A 195 30.32 13.07 -28.61
C GLY A 195 31.11 12.91 -27.32
N GLY A 196 31.72 11.74 -27.06
CA GLY A 196 32.49 11.46 -25.86
C GLY A 196 32.18 10.08 -25.27
N GLN A 197 31.43 10.05 -24.18
CA GLN A 197 30.94 8.80 -23.58
C GLN A 197 29.45 8.87 -23.31
N ARG A 198 28.75 7.74 -23.48
CA ARG A 198 27.34 7.57 -23.11
C ARG A 198 27.17 6.39 -22.14
N PRO A 199 26.04 6.27 -21.42
CA PRO A 199 25.79 5.09 -20.61
C PRO A 199 25.55 3.85 -21.51
N GLY A 200 26.09 2.70 -21.14
CA GLY A 200 25.88 1.45 -21.87
C GLY A 200 26.64 0.28 -21.26
N THR A 201 26.67 -0.85 -21.96
CA THR A 201 27.42 -2.03 -21.52
C THR A 201 28.16 -2.68 -22.69
N TYR A 202 29.16 -3.50 -22.38
CA TYR A 202 29.92 -4.27 -23.37
C TYR A 202 29.34 -5.66 -23.51
N LEU A 203 29.04 -6.06 -24.74
CA LEU A 203 28.58 -7.41 -25.07
C LEU A 203 29.77 -8.39 -25.12
N PRO A 204 29.52 -9.72 -25.02
CA PRO A 204 30.57 -10.73 -25.21
C PRO A 204 31.29 -10.64 -26.56
N THR A 205 30.62 -10.12 -27.59
CA THR A 205 31.16 -9.84 -28.93
C THR A 205 32.08 -8.61 -28.98
N ARG A 206 32.27 -7.91 -27.84
CA ARG A 206 32.97 -6.61 -27.71
C ARG A 206 32.26 -5.43 -28.35
N GLU A 207 31.05 -5.63 -28.84
CA GLU A 207 30.17 -4.53 -29.26
C GLU A 207 29.63 -3.79 -28.03
N VAL A 208 29.20 -2.55 -28.25
CA VAL A 208 28.61 -1.71 -27.22
C VAL A 208 27.09 -1.73 -27.40
N LEU A 209 26.37 -2.02 -26.31
CA LEU A 209 24.93 -1.84 -26.22
C LEU A 209 24.64 -0.54 -25.44
N PRO A 210 24.17 0.52 -26.10
CA PRO A 210 23.81 1.78 -25.44
C PRO A 210 22.61 1.60 -24.52
N ILE A 211 22.54 2.34 -23.41
CA ILE A 211 21.46 2.21 -22.43
C ILE A 211 20.09 2.56 -23.03
N GLU A 212 20.06 3.41 -24.06
CA GLU A 212 18.84 3.85 -24.76
C GLU A 212 18.19 2.71 -25.55
N GLN A 213 18.94 1.65 -25.85
CA GLN A 213 18.43 0.44 -26.50
C GLN A 213 17.97 -0.62 -25.49
N MET A 214 18.04 -0.33 -24.19
CA MET A 214 17.57 -1.21 -23.12
C MET A 214 16.13 -0.83 -22.71
N GLY A 215 15.53 -1.62 -21.79
CA GLY A 215 14.21 -1.30 -21.26
C GLY A 215 14.17 0.05 -20.52
N GLU A 216 13.02 0.74 -20.57
CA GLU A 216 12.85 2.10 -20.03
C GLU A 216 13.19 2.23 -18.53
N GLY A 217 13.08 1.14 -17.76
CA GLY A 217 13.45 1.12 -16.34
C GLY A 217 14.97 1.11 -16.07
N VAL A 218 15.79 0.65 -17.03
CA VAL A 218 17.24 0.44 -16.80
C VAL A 218 17.97 1.76 -16.47
N PRO A 219 17.80 2.86 -17.22
CA PRO A 219 18.40 4.15 -16.84
C PRO A 219 18.05 4.59 -15.43
N ASN A 220 16.78 4.40 -15.03
CA ASN A 220 16.30 4.83 -13.72
C ASN A 220 16.97 4.08 -12.58
N ILE A 221 17.04 2.77 -12.71
CA ILE A 221 17.68 1.89 -11.74
C ILE A 221 19.18 2.17 -11.68
N VAL A 222 19.86 2.24 -12.83
CA VAL A 222 21.30 2.48 -12.91
C VAL A 222 21.68 3.79 -12.23
N ALA A 223 20.93 4.86 -12.50
CA ALA A 223 21.13 6.12 -11.81
C ALA A 223 20.97 5.95 -10.30
N LEU A 224 19.93 5.26 -9.82
CA LEU A 224 19.69 5.03 -8.38
C LEU A 224 20.79 4.23 -7.71
N LEU A 225 21.26 3.17 -8.35
CA LEU A 225 22.36 2.35 -7.84
C LEU A 225 23.67 3.15 -7.77
N ALA A 226 23.94 3.99 -8.77
CA ALA A 226 25.10 4.87 -8.76
C ALA A 226 25.09 5.82 -7.56
N ASP A 227 23.95 6.47 -7.28
CA ASP A 227 23.85 7.40 -6.14
C ASP A 227 23.83 6.67 -4.79
N LEU A 228 23.18 5.51 -4.68
CA LEU A 228 23.20 4.68 -3.46
C LEU A 228 24.61 4.18 -3.13
N ALA A 229 25.45 3.91 -4.13
CA ALA A 229 26.83 3.47 -3.92
C ALA A 229 27.74 4.60 -3.40
N LEU A 230 27.41 5.86 -3.72
CA LEU A 230 28.25 7.03 -3.43
C LEU A 230 27.76 7.86 -2.23
N SER A 231 26.48 7.80 -1.91
CA SER A 231 25.85 8.71 -0.96
C SER A 231 25.93 8.20 0.48
N LYS A 232 26.34 9.09 1.38
CA LYS A 232 26.27 8.93 2.85
C LYS A 232 25.68 10.20 3.45
N ASP A 233 24.91 10.05 4.53
CA ASP A 233 24.25 11.14 5.25
C ASP A 233 23.32 11.99 4.35
N LYS A 234 22.66 11.36 3.37
CA LYS A 234 21.74 12.01 2.42
C LYS A 234 20.29 11.62 2.65
N LEU A 235 19.38 12.45 2.12
CA LEU A 235 17.96 12.20 2.02
C LEU A 235 17.59 11.76 0.60
N PHE A 236 17.20 10.50 0.44
CA PHE A 236 16.66 9.97 -0.81
C PHE A 236 15.16 10.20 -0.88
N LEU A 237 14.70 10.82 -1.96
CA LEU A 237 13.28 11.01 -2.26
C LEU A 237 12.92 10.15 -3.45
N ILE A 238 12.30 8.99 -3.23
CA ILE A 238 12.06 8.00 -4.28
C ILE A 238 10.56 7.92 -4.55
N GLU A 239 10.17 8.13 -5.79
CA GLU A 239 8.79 8.05 -6.24
C GLU A 239 8.56 6.77 -7.03
N GLU A 240 7.69 5.91 -6.50
CA GLU A 240 7.20 4.69 -7.15
C GLU A 240 8.34 3.81 -7.68
N PRO A 241 9.24 3.32 -6.79
CA PRO A 241 10.35 2.46 -7.20
C PRO A 241 9.90 1.16 -7.87
N GLU A 242 8.63 0.77 -7.71
CA GLU A 242 8.03 -0.37 -8.41
C GLU A 242 7.84 -0.17 -9.92
N ASN A 243 7.85 1.07 -10.41
CA ASN A 243 7.63 1.34 -11.84
C ASN A 243 8.81 0.78 -12.67
N ASP A 244 8.46 0.11 -13.78
CA ASP A 244 9.40 -0.48 -14.76
C ASP A 244 10.38 -1.55 -14.21
N LEU A 245 10.10 -2.09 -13.01
CA LEU A 245 10.91 -3.11 -12.34
C LEU A 245 10.16 -4.43 -12.18
N HIS A 246 10.78 -5.54 -12.59
CA HIS A 246 10.26 -6.88 -12.29
C HIS A 246 10.36 -7.16 -10.77
N PRO A 247 9.40 -7.88 -10.14
CA PRO A 247 9.36 -8.11 -8.70
C PRO A 247 10.66 -8.59 -8.04
N ALA A 248 11.44 -9.45 -8.71
CA ALA A 248 12.73 -9.93 -8.18
C ALA A 248 13.75 -8.79 -8.04
N ALA A 249 13.88 -7.95 -9.07
CA ALA A 249 14.78 -6.80 -9.08
C ALA A 249 14.31 -5.71 -8.10
N LEU A 250 12.99 -5.51 -7.98
CA LEU A 250 12.41 -4.62 -6.96
C LEU A 250 12.79 -5.07 -5.54
N LYS A 251 12.65 -6.35 -5.20
CA LYS A 251 13.03 -6.87 -3.87
C LYS A 251 14.50 -6.62 -3.56
N ALA A 252 15.39 -6.92 -4.52
CA ALA A 252 16.83 -6.67 -4.35
C ALA A 252 17.16 -5.17 -4.17
N LEU A 253 16.46 -4.27 -4.89
CA LEU A 253 16.59 -2.83 -4.68
C LEU A 253 16.12 -2.41 -3.27
N LEU A 254 15.00 -2.96 -2.79
CA LEU A 254 14.47 -2.64 -1.47
C LEU A 254 15.40 -3.14 -0.35
N GLU A 255 16.03 -4.31 -0.51
CA GLU A 255 17.08 -4.80 0.40
C GLU A 255 18.29 -3.85 0.44
N LEU A 256 18.73 -3.35 -0.72
CA LEU A 256 19.80 -2.35 -0.78
C LEU A 256 19.42 -1.03 -0.09
N ILE A 257 18.16 -0.60 -0.22
CA ILE A 257 17.63 0.57 0.49
C ILE A 257 17.65 0.33 2.01
N LEU A 258 17.24 -0.85 2.47
CA LEU A 258 17.32 -1.23 3.89
C LEU A 258 18.77 -1.18 4.41
N GLU A 259 19.73 -1.73 3.67
CA GLU A 259 21.16 -1.66 4.04
C GLU A 259 21.66 -0.21 4.09
N SER A 260 21.32 0.58 3.06
CA SER A 260 21.73 1.99 2.93
C SER A 260 21.10 2.89 4.00
N SER A 261 19.95 2.49 4.57
CA SER A 261 19.25 3.23 5.63
C SER A 261 20.06 3.41 6.91
N SER A 262 21.07 2.55 7.13
CA SER A 262 22.05 2.72 8.22
C SER A 262 22.76 4.08 8.20
N THR A 263 22.94 4.68 7.02
CA THR A 263 23.64 5.98 6.85
C THR A 263 22.79 7.04 6.16
N ASN A 264 21.78 6.65 5.39
CA ASN A 264 20.93 7.55 4.63
C ASN A 264 19.49 7.54 5.15
N GLN A 265 18.75 8.62 4.87
CA GLN A 265 17.33 8.71 5.15
C GLN A 265 16.53 8.56 3.86
N PHE A 266 15.37 7.90 3.94
CA PHE A 266 14.53 7.62 2.79
C PHE A 266 13.10 8.13 3.00
N VAL A 267 12.55 8.80 1.99
CA VAL A 267 11.11 9.06 1.85
C VAL A 267 10.68 8.51 0.50
N ILE A 268 9.85 7.48 0.55
CA ILE A 268 9.52 6.65 -0.60
C ILE A 268 8.01 6.68 -0.78
N SER A 269 7.52 7.12 -1.93
CA SER A 269 6.10 6.96 -2.26
C SER A 269 5.87 5.70 -3.05
N THR A 270 4.78 5.00 -2.76
CA THR A 270 4.45 3.73 -3.42
C THR A 270 2.96 3.46 -3.37
N HIS A 271 2.49 2.62 -4.27
CA HIS A 271 1.20 1.95 -4.21
C HIS A 271 1.36 0.42 -4.25
N SER A 272 2.60 -0.08 -4.18
CA SER A 272 2.95 -1.49 -4.28
C SER A 272 2.96 -2.20 -2.92
N ASN A 273 2.26 -3.33 -2.84
CA ASN A 273 2.32 -4.23 -1.69
C ASN A 273 3.75 -4.76 -1.44
N ILE A 274 4.55 -4.99 -2.48
CA ILE A 274 5.94 -5.48 -2.35
C ILE A 274 6.75 -4.44 -1.56
N VAL A 275 6.70 -3.18 -1.96
CA VAL A 275 7.45 -2.09 -1.30
C VAL A 275 7.05 -1.95 0.16
N VAL A 276 5.74 -1.94 0.44
CA VAL A 276 5.23 -1.78 1.80
C VAL A 276 5.52 -3.00 2.67
N SER A 277 5.40 -4.20 2.13
CA SER A 277 5.70 -5.43 2.87
C SER A 277 7.19 -5.57 3.20
N THR A 278 8.08 -5.22 2.27
CA THR A 278 9.53 -5.31 2.49
C THR A 278 10.03 -4.19 3.41
N LEU A 279 9.71 -2.93 3.10
CA LEU A 279 10.22 -1.80 3.89
C LEU A 279 9.48 -1.64 5.22
N GLY A 280 8.16 -1.85 5.22
CA GLY A 280 7.33 -1.76 6.43
C GLY A 280 7.54 -2.90 7.42
N ALA A 281 8.25 -3.96 7.04
CA ALA A 281 8.73 -4.98 7.98
C ALA A 281 9.87 -4.46 8.87
N SER A 282 10.59 -3.42 8.46
CA SER A 282 11.64 -2.81 9.28
C SER A 282 11.03 -2.07 10.48
N PRO A 283 11.53 -2.28 11.72
CA PRO A 283 11.11 -1.53 12.90
C PRO A 283 11.35 -0.02 12.80
N GLU A 284 12.33 0.40 11.98
CA GLU A 284 12.69 1.82 11.79
C GLU A 284 11.85 2.52 10.72
N ALA A 285 10.98 1.78 10.02
CA ALA A 285 10.14 2.32 8.97
C ALA A 285 8.84 2.92 9.53
N LYS A 286 8.56 4.17 9.16
CA LYS A 286 7.25 4.79 9.38
C LYS A 286 6.40 4.65 8.12
N ILE A 287 5.21 4.07 8.27
CA ILE A 287 4.22 3.99 7.20
C ILE A 287 3.25 5.16 7.37
N LEU A 288 3.08 5.95 6.31
CA LEU A 288 2.25 7.14 6.28
C LEU A 288 1.23 6.98 5.17
N GLU A 289 -0.05 6.85 5.54
CA GLU A 289 -1.12 6.78 4.55
C GLU A 289 -1.50 8.19 4.09
N VAL A 290 -1.45 8.39 2.78
CA VAL A 290 -1.82 9.62 2.10
C VAL A 290 -3.10 9.38 1.33
N SER A 291 -4.18 9.98 1.81
CA SER A 291 -5.52 9.86 1.22
C SER A 291 -6.01 11.23 0.75
N SER A 292 -7.05 11.23 -0.07
CA SER A 292 -7.67 12.47 -0.55
C SER A 292 -9.18 12.39 -0.50
N VAL A 293 -9.82 13.53 -0.22
CA VAL A 293 -11.29 13.62 -0.19
C VAL A 293 -11.84 13.45 -1.61
N ARG A 294 -12.57 12.36 -1.83
CA ARG A 294 -13.24 12.08 -3.11
C ARG A 294 -14.30 13.15 -3.40
N ASN A 295 -14.52 13.44 -4.68
CA ASN A 295 -15.56 14.36 -5.19
C ASN A 295 -15.45 15.81 -4.70
N ARG A 296 -14.30 16.24 -4.16
CA ARG A 296 -14.04 17.63 -3.78
C ARG A 296 -12.93 18.21 -4.67
N LEU A 297 -13.19 19.37 -5.29
CA LEU A 297 -12.20 20.14 -6.05
C LEU A 297 -12.05 21.55 -5.46
N PRO A 298 -10.80 22.08 -5.33
CA PRO A 298 -9.54 21.37 -5.50
C PRO A 298 -9.37 20.26 -4.46
N THR A 299 -8.77 19.14 -4.88
CA THR A 299 -8.56 17.96 -4.03
C THR A 299 -7.87 18.33 -2.72
N GLU A 300 -8.34 17.79 -1.61
CA GLU A 300 -7.74 17.98 -0.30
C GLU A 300 -7.14 16.66 0.17
N ALA A 301 -5.82 16.66 0.33
CA ALA A 301 -5.05 15.52 0.78
C ALA A 301 -4.84 15.57 2.29
N THR A 302 -4.84 14.40 2.91
CA THR A 302 -4.55 14.19 4.32
C THR A 302 -3.47 13.12 4.48
N VAL A 303 -2.63 13.26 5.50
CA VAL A 303 -1.62 12.26 5.85
C VAL A 303 -1.90 11.78 7.26
N ARG A 304 -1.88 10.47 7.46
CA ARG A 304 -1.95 9.87 8.80
C ARG A 304 -0.86 8.81 8.99
N PRO A 305 -0.21 8.75 10.16
CA PRO A 305 0.63 7.60 10.49
C PRO A 305 -0.24 6.35 10.59
N VAL A 306 0.31 5.23 10.12
CA VAL A 306 -0.32 3.92 10.22
C VAL A 306 0.29 3.20 11.41
N ASP A 307 -0.56 2.77 12.34
CA ASP A 307 -0.08 2.05 13.52
C ASP A 307 0.62 0.74 13.11
N ALA A 308 1.59 0.32 13.92
CA ALA A 308 2.31 -0.95 13.71
C ALA A 308 1.46 -2.19 14.03
N THR A 309 0.13 -2.10 13.93
CA THR A 309 -0.76 -3.26 14.08
C THR A 309 -1.04 -3.90 12.72
N PRO A 310 -1.04 -5.23 12.62
CA PRO A 310 -1.50 -5.96 11.43
C PRO A 310 -2.85 -5.50 10.90
N GLN A 311 -3.81 -5.16 11.76
CA GLN A 311 -5.10 -4.64 11.30
C GLN A 311 -4.94 -3.31 10.56
N SER A 312 -4.21 -2.34 11.12
CA SER A 312 -3.96 -1.05 10.47
C SER A 312 -3.20 -1.24 9.14
N ARG A 313 -2.25 -2.18 9.09
CA ARG A 313 -1.52 -2.53 7.85
C ARG A 313 -2.42 -3.17 6.79
N LEU A 314 -3.34 -4.06 7.19
CA LEU A 314 -4.31 -4.67 6.29
C LEU A 314 -5.33 -3.67 5.77
N ASP A 315 -5.80 -2.76 6.62
CA ASP A 315 -6.74 -1.71 6.23
C ASP A 315 -6.12 -0.80 5.15
N VAL A 316 -4.83 -0.49 5.27
CA VAL A 316 -4.06 0.24 4.25
C VAL A 316 -3.96 -0.55 2.94
N LEU A 317 -3.64 -1.84 2.97
CA LEU A 317 -3.61 -2.67 1.76
C LEU A 317 -4.99 -2.74 1.08
N ARG A 318 -6.06 -2.87 1.87
CA ARG A 318 -7.44 -2.85 1.37
C ARG A 318 -7.82 -1.51 0.75
N SER A 319 -7.35 -0.40 1.30
CA SER A 319 -7.58 0.94 0.73
C SER A 319 -6.95 1.12 -0.66
N LEU A 320 -5.86 0.39 -0.93
CA LEU A 320 -5.23 0.32 -2.25
C LEU A 320 -5.94 -0.64 -3.22
N GLY A 321 -6.93 -1.39 -2.74
CA GLY A 321 -7.67 -2.38 -3.53
C GLY A 321 -7.13 -3.81 -3.43
N TYR A 322 -6.12 -4.07 -2.59
CA TYR A 322 -5.68 -5.45 -2.34
C TYR A 322 -6.69 -6.20 -1.48
N SER A 323 -6.92 -7.47 -1.84
CA SER A 323 -7.79 -8.41 -1.14
C SER A 323 -6.96 -9.52 -0.50
N LEU A 324 -7.51 -10.18 0.53
CA LEU A 324 -6.84 -11.34 1.13
C LEU A 324 -6.72 -12.48 0.09
N SER A 325 -7.64 -12.56 -0.87
CA SER A 325 -7.57 -13.55 -1.96
C SER A 325 -6.39 -13.37 -2.89
N ASP A 326 -5.79 -12.18 -2.95
CA ASP A 326 -4.56 -11.95 -3.71
C ASP A 326 -3.35 -12.69 -3.09
N PHE A 327 -3.52 -13.28 -1.90
CA PHE A 327 -2.53 -14.03 -1.14
C PHE A 327 -2.96 -15.49 -0.85
N ASP A 328 -3.89 -16.04 -1.64
CA ASP A 328 -4.53 -17.36 -1.39
C ASP A 328 -5.27 -17.45 -0.04
N LEU A 329 -5.64 -16.30 0.54
CA LEU A 329 -6.45 -16.21 1.75
C LEU A 329 -7.91 -15.86 1.40
N TRP A 330 -8.86 -16.12 2.28
CA TRP A 330 -10.27 -15.80 2.01
C TRP A 330 -10.60 -14.38 2.48
N ASP A 331 -11.46 -13.65 1.76
CA ASP A 331 -11.88 -12.30 2.19
C ASP A 331 -12.70 -12.35 3.48
N GLY A 332 -13.34 -13.49 3.73
CA GLY A 332 -13.98 -13.80 4.99
C GLY A 332 -14.41 -15.26 5.10
N TRP A 333 -14.97 -15.61 6.25
CA TRP A 333 -15.50 -16.96 6.52
C TRP A 333 -16.94 -16.88 7.02
N LEU A 334 -17.79 -17.79 6.56
CA LEU A 334 -19.16 -17.94 7.00
C LEU A 334 -19.37 -19.36 7.53
N PHE A 335 -19.42 -19.48 8.85
CA PHE A 335 -19.76 -20.71 9.54
C PHE A 335 -21.27 -20.88 9.58
N LEU A 336 -21.71 -22.07 9.19
CA LEU A 336 -23.10 -22.49 9.15
C LEU A 336 -23.25 -23.76 9.97
N GLU A 337 -24.44 -23.94 10.54
CA GLU A 337 -24.71 -25.10 11.36
C GLU A 337 -24.65 -26.41 10.56
N GLU A 338 -25.37 -26.47 9.45
CA GLU A 338 -25.59 -27.70 8.67
C GLU A 338 -25.18 -27.59 7.20
N ALA A 339 -24.96 -28.75 6.57
CA ALA A 339 -24.48 -28.83 5.18
C ALA A 339 -25.53 -28.41 4.15
N SER A 340 -26.81 -28.55 4.45
CA SER A 340 -27.94 -28.05 3.66
C SER A 340 -27.88 -26.53 3.53
N ALA A 341 -27.75 -25.83 4.65
CA ALA A 341 -27.56 -24.39 4.69
C ALA A 341 -26.36 -23.95 3.87
N GLU A 342 -25.21 -24.61 4.05
CA GLU A 342 -23.99 -24.30 3.31
C GLU A 342 -24.17 -24.43 1.80
N ARG A 343 -24.75 -25.54 1.33
CA ARG A 343 -24.94 -25.78 -0.10
C ARG A 343 -25.91 -24.76 -0.71
N VAL A 344 -27.05 -24.49 -0.07
CA VAL A 344 -28.02 -23.52 -0.60
C VAL A 344 -27.45 -22.11 -0.62
N ILE A 345 -26.76 -21.69 0.45
CA ILE A 345 -26.13 -20.37 0.53
C ILE A 345 -25.02 -20.22 -0.51
N ARG A 346 -24.11 -21.19 -0.59
CA ARG A 346 -22.93 -21.13 -1.47
C ARG A 346 -23.29 -21.25 -2.94
N ASP A 347 -24.16 -22.21 -3.29
CA ASP A 347 -24.41 -22.56 -4.68
C ASP A 347 -25.50 -21.68 -5.32
N TYR A 348 -26.41 -21.10 -4.52
CA TYR A 348 -27.56 -20.34 -5.03
C TYR A 348 -27.64 -18.92 -4.45
N LEU A 349 -27.74 -18.76 -3.13
CA LEU A 349 -28.05 -17.43 -2.56
C LEU A 349 -26.91 -16.41 -2.78
N ILE A 350 -25.66 -16.81 -2.57
CA ILE A 350 -24.50 -15.95 -2.81
C ILE A 350 -24.40 -15.58 -4.30
N PRO A 351 -24.34 -16.54 -5.26
CA PRO A 351 -24.24 -16.20 -6.68
C PRO A 351 -25.40 -15.35 -7.20
N TRP A 352 -26.63 -15.59 -6.72
CA TRP A 352 -27.82 -14.95 -7.27
C TRP A 352 -28.14 -13.58 -6.67
N PHE A 353 -27.86 -13.36 -5.38
CA PHE A 353 -28.32 -12.14 -4.69
C PHE A 353 -27.20 -11.30 -4.10
N THR A 354 -26.03 -11.89 -3.83
CA THR A 354 -24.87 -11.21 -3.23
C THR A 354 -23.55 -11.69 -3.82
N PRO A 355 -23.31 -11.53 -5.15
CA PRO A 355 -22.13 -12.09 -5.83
C PRO A 355 -20.80 -11.55 -5.30
N ALA A 356 -20.81 -10.40 -4.61
CA ALA A 356 -19.63 -9.87 -3.91
C ALA A 356 -19.12 -10.79 -2.78
N LEU A 357 -19.92 -11.75 -2.30
CA LEU A 357 -19.53 -12.73 -1.28
C LEU A 357 -18.92 -14.01 -1.86
N THR A 358 -18.71 -14.11 -3.17
CA THR A 358 -18.07 -15.29 -3.79
C THR A 358 -16.67 -15.60 -3.25
N ARG A 359 -16.00 -14.60 -2.65
CA ARG A 359 -14.69 -14.73 -1.98
C ARG A 359 -14.77 -15.01 -0.46
N VAL A 360 -15.97 -15.21 0.06
CA VAL A 360 -16.19 -15.69 1.43
C VAL A 360 -16.27 -17.21 1.42
N ARG A 361 -15.45 -17.86 2.24
CA ARG A 361 -15.50 -19.31 2.38
C ARG A 361 -16.62 -19.72 3.33
N THR A 362 -17.53 -20.55 2.84
CA THR A 362 -18.56 -21.17 3.67
C THR A 362 -18.01 -22.45 4.31
N ILE A 363 -18.38 -22.71 5.57
CA ILE A 363 -18.09 -23.96 6.28
C ILE A 363 -19.36 -24.43 6.98
N SER A 364 -19.73 -25.70 6.82
CA SER A 364 -20.69 -26.36 7.70
C SER A 364 -20.01 -27.05 8.88
N ALA A 365 -20.52 -26.82 10.09
CA ALA A 365 -20.05 -27.49 11.31
C ALA A 365 -20.63 -28.91 11.48
N ASN A 366 -21.67 -29.25 10.73
CA ASN A 366 -22.43 -30.51 10.82
C ASN A 366 -23.20 -30.67 12.15
N GLY A 367 -23.79 -29.59 12.63
CA GLY A 367 -24.71 -29.52 13.77
C GLY A 367 -24.26 -28.51 14.83
N VAL A 368 -25.23 -27.97 15.59
CA VAL A 368 -25.01 -26.92 16.60
C VAL A 368 -23.88 -27.22 17.59
N SER A 369 -23.76 -28.46 18.07
CA SER A 369 -22.74 -28.85 19.06
C SER A 369 -21.31 -28.86 18.52
N ARG A 370 -21.14 -28.82 17.19
CA ARG A 370 -19.84 -28.81 16.52
C ARG A 370 -19.41 -27.41 16.11
N VAL A 371 -20.31 -26.44 16.11
CA VAL A 371 -20.02 -25.06 15.68
C VAL A 371 -18.96 -24.42 16.56
N GLU A 372 -19.12 -24.44 17.89
CA GLU A 372 -18.13 -23.87 18.81
C GLU A 372 -16.75 -24.54 18.67
N PRO A 373 -16.62 -25.89 18.75
CA PRO A 373 -15.32 -26.55 18.54
C PRO A 373 -14.68 -26.23 17.19
N SER A 374 -15.45 -26.22 16.10
CA SER A 374 -14.92 -25.90 14.76
C SER A 374 -14.49 -24.44 14.64
N PHE A 375 -15.22 -23.52 15.27
CA PHE A 375 -14.85 -22.12 15.32
C PHE A 375 -13.60 -21.90 16.19
N ASP A 376 -13.49 -22.58 17.33
CA ASP A 376 -12.29 -22.58 18.19
C ASP A 376 -11.06 -23.08 17.43
N ASP A 377 -11.19 -24.18 16.68
CA ASP A 377 -10.11 -24.74 15.86
C ASP A 377 -9.70 -23.76 14.75
N PHE A 378 -10.67 -23.16 14.06
CA PHE A 378 -10.43 -22.12 13.08
C PHE A 378 -9.70 -20.92 13.68
N HIS A 379 -10.17 -20.42 14.82
CA HIS A 379 -9.56 -19.30 15.52
C HIS A 379 -8.13 -19.62 15.94
N ARG A 380 -7.88 -20.81 16.51
CA ARG A 380 -6.53 -21.26 16.89
C ARG A 380 -5.61 -21.40 15.68
N LEU A 381 -6.08 -22.00 14.59
CA LEU A 381 -5.27 -22.20 13.38
C LEU A 381 -4.93 -20.88 12.70
N THR A 382 -5.90 -19.98 12.59
CA THR A 382 -5.67 -18.65 12.00
C THR A 382 -4.77 -17.80 12.89
N LEU A 383 -4.97 -17.82 14.21
CA LEU A 383 -4.09 -17.14 15.16
C LEU A 383 -2.67 -17.73 15.15
N PHE A 384 -2.52 -19.05 15.06
CA PHE A 384 -1.21 -19.71 14.95
C PHE A 384 -0.49 -19.32 13.65
N SER A 385 -1.19 -19.36 12.52
CA SER A 385 -0.61 -19.07 11.21
C SER A 385 -0.29 -17.59 11.02
N GLN A 386 -1.08 -16.68 11.60
CA GLN A 386 -1.00 -15.24 11.36
C GLN A 386 -0.43 -14.46 12.55
N LEU A 387 -0.24 -15.13 13.69
CA LEU A 387 0.18 -14.58 14.98
C LEU A 387 -0.75 -13.50 15.57
N GLN A 388 -1.88 -13.19 14.91
CA GLN A 388 -2.91 -12.24 15.34
C GLN A 388 -4.32 -12.57 14.80
N GLU A 389 -5.35 -11.94 15.38
CA GLU A 389 -6.77 -12.13 15.03
C GLU A 389 -7.21 -11.40 13.75
N VAL A 390 -6.56 -11.71 12.61
CA VAL A 390 -6.80 -11.08 11.30
C VAL A 390 -8.26 -11.19 10.83
N TYR A 391 -8.96 -12.27 11.19
CA TYR A 391 -10.32 -12.56 10.73
C TYR A 391 -11.44 -12.10 11.67
N SER A 392 -11.11 -11.43 12.78
CA SER A 392 -12.10 -10.98 13.78
C SER A 392 -13.21 -10.09 13.20
N ARG A 393 -12.90 -9.35 12.13
CA ARG A 393 -13.83 -8.46 11.42
C ARG A 393 -14.42 -9.06 10.13
N SER A 394 -13.98 -10.24 9.73
CA SER A 394 -14.35 -10.87 8.46
C SER A 394 -14.77 -12.33 8.61
N THR A 395 -15.14 -12.77 9.80
CA THR A 395 -15.74 -14.08 10.02
C THR A 395 -17.11 -13.93 10.69
N TRP A 396 -18.08 -14.73 10.23
CA TRP A 396 -19.43 -14.80 10.77
C TRP A 396 -19.79 -16.24 11.11
N VAL A 397 -20.62 -16.38 12.13
CA VAL A 397 -21.29 -17.63 12.52
C VAL A 397 -22.79 -17.36 12.45
N CYS A 398 -23.48 -18.07 11.57
CA CYS A 398 -24.93 -18.05 11.44
C CYS A 398 -25.47 -19.45 11.69
N VAL A 399 -26.30 -19.61 12.72
CA VAL A 399 -26.91 -20.89 13.10
C VAL A 399 -28.42 -20.76 13.16
N ASP A 400 -29.12 -21.87 13.35
CA ASP A 400 -30.57 -21.87 13.38
C ASP A 400 -31.13 -21.13 14.61
N GLY A 401 -32.37 -20.66 14.50
CA GLY A 401 -33.09 -19.87 15.50
C GLY A 401 -33.67 -20.64 16.67
N ASP A 402 -33.25 -21.88 16.87
CA ASP A 402 -33.73 -22.73 17.95
C ASP A 402 -33.07 -22.38 19.29
N GLU A 403 -33.55 -22.97 20.39
CA GLU A 403 -33.00 -22.72 21.72
C GLU A 403 -31.49 -23.07 21.82
N PRO A 404 -31.02 -24.22 21.31
CA PRO A 404 -29.60 -24.54 21.22
C PRO A 404 -28.77 -23.50 20.44
N GLY A 405 -29.23 -23.05 19.27
CA GLY A 405 -28.54 -22.05 18.45
C GLY A 405 -28.43 -20.70 19.14
N ASN A 406 -29.50 -20.25 19.80
CA ASN A 406 -29.50 -19.01 20.57
C ASN A 406 -28.57 -19.07 21.79
N GLU A 407 -28.53 -20.21 22.50
CA GLU A 407 -27.60 -20.41 23.62
C GLU A 407 -26.14 -20.40 23.13
N LEU A 408 -25.85 -21.09 22.02
CA LEU A 408 -24.54 -21.12 21.39
C LEU A 408 -24.05 -19.72 21.00
N VAL A 409 -24.89 -18.92 20.32
CA VAL A 409 -24.52 -17.55 19.93
C VAL A 409 -24.21 -16.68 21.14
N ARG A 410 -24.96 -16.84 22.24
CA ARG A 410 -24.66 -16.15 23.51
C ARG A 410 -23.29 -16.57 24.05
N LYS A 411 -23.00 -17.87 24.11
CA LYS A 411 -21.69 -18.40 24.54
C LYS A 411 -20.54 -17.87 23.69
N LEU A 412 -20.67 -17.87 22.37
CA LEU A 412 -19.64 -17.36 21.47
C LEU A 412 -19.39 -15.85 21.66
N ARG A 413 -20.44 -15.04 21.82
CA ARG A 413 -20.30 -13.60 22.13
C ARG A 413 -19.61 -13.36 23.47
N ASP A 414 -19.92 -14.17 24.47
CA ASP A 414 -19.31 -14.07 25.81
C ASP A 414 -17.84 -14.50 25.82
N LYS A 415 -17.48 -15.48 25.00
CA LYS A 415 -16.12 -16.02 24.86
C LYS A 415 -15.23 -15.12 23.99
N TYR A 416 -15.75 -14.61 22.88
CA TYR A 416 -15.04 -13.77 21.91
C TYR A 416 -15.42 -12.29 22.06
N ARG A 417 -15.23 -11.72 23.25
CA ARG A 417 -15.65 -10.33 23.55
C ARG A 417 -14.92 -9.26 22.73
N SER A 418 -13.72 -9.57 22.23
CA SER A 418 -12.97 -8.68 21.32
C SER A 418 -13.61 -8.61 19.93
N TRP A 419 -14.49 -9.55 19.59
CA TRP A 419 -15.14 -9.61 18.28
C TRP A 419 -16.45 -8.82 18.31
N PRO A 420 -16.81 -8.15 17.19
CA PRO A 420 -18.10 -7.48 17.08
C PRO A 420 -19.27 -8.46 17.33
N ALA A 421 -20.24 -8.07 18.15
CA ALA A 421 -21.32 -8.97 18.56
C ALA A 421 -22.18 -9.47 17.38
N ASP A 422 -22.24 -8.70 16.29
CA ASP A 422 -22.95 -9.00 15.05
C ASP A 422 -22.27 -10.08 14.17
N ARG A 423 -21.08 -10.56 14.56
CA ARG A 423 -20.43 -11.72 13.91
C ARG A 423 -21.08 -13.04 14.26
N PHE A 424 -21.73 -13.12 15.42
CA PHE A 424 -22.43 -14.31 15.88
C PHE A 424 -23.93 -14.02 15.86
N ARG A 425 -24.70 -14.79 15.09
CA ARG A 425 -26.15 -14.56 14.93
C ARG A 425 -26.92 -15.85 14.72
N THR A 426 -28.20 -15.79 15.01
CA THR A 426 -29.18 -16.82 14.67
C THR A 426 -30.07 -16.33 13.53
N PHE A 427 -30.56 -17.26 12.73
CA PHE A 427 -31.70 -17.02 11.84
C PHE A 427 -33.01 -17.01 12.64
N SER A 428 -34.09 -16.44 12.10
CA SER A 428 -35.39 -16.40 12.77
C SER A 428 -36.09 -17.75 12.76
N SER A 429 -35.84 -18.59 11.75
CA SER A 429 -36.41 -19.94 11.65
C SER A 429 -35.63 -20.94 12.50
N GLN A 430 -36.36 -21.86 13.14
CA GLN A 430 -35.78 -22.92 13.99
C GLN A 430 -35.01 -24.00 13.22
N GLN A 431 -35.20 -24.10 11.90
CA GLN A 431 -34.53 -25.05 11.02
C GLN A 431 -34.28 -24.34 9.70
N PHE A 432 -33.08 -24.46 9.13
CA PHE A 432 -32.75 -23.81 7.86
C PHE A 432 -33.66 -24.24 6.71
N GLU A 433 -34.15 -25.49 6.68
CA GLU A 433 -35.02 -25.97 5.59
C GLU A 433 -36.33 -25.18 5.44
N ARG A 434 -36.73 -24.39 6.45
CA ARG A 434 -37.89 -23.49 6.34
C ARG A 434 -37.67 -22.34 5.34
N TYR A 435 -36.42 -22.04 4.97
CA TYR A 435 -36.08 -21.07 3.93
C TYR A 435 -36.11 -21.66 2.50
N TYR A 436 -36.42 -22.95 2.34
CA TYR A 436 -36.63 -23.54 1.02
C TYR A 436 -37.87 -22.93 0.34
N PRO A 437 -37.95 -22.99 -1.00
CA PRO A 437 -39.13 -22.56 -1.72
C PRO A 437 -40.40 -23.18 -1.12
N SER A 438 -41.44 -22.37 -0.97
CA SER A 438 -42.75 -22.75 -0.38
C SER A 438 -43.35 -24.03 -0.96
N HIS A 439 -43.06 -24.34 -2.22
CA HIS A 439 -43.39 -25.61 -2.87
C HIS A 439 -42.95 -26.86 -2.07
N PHE A 440 -41.87 -26.77 -1.29
CA PHE A 440 -41.32 -27.87 -0.51
C PHE A 440 -41.78 -27.90 0.95
N HIS A 441 -42.57 -26.93 1.44
CA HIS A 441 -42.88 -26.79 2.87
C HIS A 441 -43.62 -28.00 3.46
N GLU A 442 -44.60 -28.57 2.73
CA GLU A 442 -45.27 -29.80 3.19
C GLU A 442 -44.28 -30.97 3.36
N ARG A 443 -43.31 -31.07 2.44
CA ARG A 443 -42.25 -32.08 2.52
C ARG A 443 -41.30 -31.79 3.68
N VAL A 444 -40.93 -30.53 3.89
CA VAL A 444 -40.12 -30.09 5.04
C VAL A 444 -40.78 -30.53 6.34
N ASP A 445 -42.07 -30.25 6.53
CA ASP A 445 -42.79 -30.64 7.75
C ASP A 445 -42.82 -32.17 7.93
N SER A 446 -43.02 -32.93 6.84
CA SER A 446 -42.97 -34.40 6.88
C SER A 446 -41.59 -34.94 7.29
N VAL A 447 -40.50 -34.34 6.78
CA VAL A 447 -39.12 -34.74 7.08
C VAL A 447 -38.75 -34.39 8.51
N LEU A 448 -39.12 -33.19 8.98
CA LEU A 448 -38.85 -32.74 10.35
C LEU A 448 -39.61 -33.56 11.40
N GLY A 449 -40.78 -34.12 11.04
CA GLY A 449 -41.58 -34.99 11.90
C GLY A 449 -41.00 -36.40 12.14
N ILE A 450 -40.00 -36.82 11.36
CA ILE A 450 -39.36 -38.14 11.51
C ILE A 450 -38.63 -38.22 12.86
N GLN A 451 -39.02 -39.19 13.69
CA GLN A 451 -38.44 -39.39 15.03
C GLN A 451 -37.04 -40.04 14.99
N ASP A 452 -36.82 -40.97 14.06
CA ASP A 452 -35.52 -41.62 13.91
C ASP A 452 -34.49 -40.65 13.31
N ARG A 453 -33.39 -40.42 14.04
CA ARG A 453 -32.39 -39.42 13.67
C ARG A 453 -31.67 -39.77 12.37
N GLN A 454 -31.42 -41.04 12.10
CA GLN A 454 -30.68 -41.47 10.90
C GLN A 454 -31.59 -41.39 9.67
N ALA A 455 -32.83 -41.85 9.78
CA ALA A 455 -33.84 -41.73 8.74
C ALA A 455 -34.15 -40.26 8.43
N ARG A 456 -34.24 -39.39 9.46
CA ARG A 456 -34.43 -37.95 9.26
C ARG A 456 -33.27 -37.32 8.50
N ARG A 457 -32.02 -37.68 8.83
CA ARG A 457 -30.84 -37.18 8.13
C ARG A 457 -30.80 -37.60 6.66
N GLU A 458 -31.17 -38.84 6.38
CA GLU A 458 -31.27 -39.34 5.02
C GLU A 458 -32.39 -38.62 4.24
N ALA A 459 -33.56 -38.45 4.86
CA ALA A 459 -34.67 -37.72 4.25
C ALA A 459 -34.36 -36.24 4.00
N LYS A 460 -33.62 -35.57 4.91
CA LYS A 460 -33.08 -34.21 4.70
C LYS A 460 -32.14 -34.16 3.48
N ARG A 461 -31.28 -35.17 3.31
CA ARG A 461 -30.37 -35.24 2.15
C ARG A 461 -31.15 -35.36 0.83
N VAL A 462 -32.12 -36.27 0.77
CA VAL A 462 -32.98 -36.45 -0.41
C VAL A 462 -33.76 -35.17 -0.71
N LEU A 463 -34.33 -34.53 0.31
CA LEU A 463 -35.04 -33.27 0.15
C LEU A 463 -34.14 -32.16 -0.41
N LEU A 464 -32.91 -32.04 0.08
CA LEU A 464 -31.95 -31.06 -0.43
C LEU A 464 -31.61 -31.31 -1.91
N ASP A 465 -31.39 -32.56 -2.30
CA ASP A 465 -31.07 -32.88 -3.70
C ASP A 465 -32.25 -32.56 -4.63
N ASP A 466 -33.49 -32.82 -4.19
CA ASP A 466 -34.69 -32.43 -4.93
C ASP A 466 -34.85 -30.92 -5.05
N VAL A 467 -34.62 -30.17 -3.97
CA VAL A 467 -34.65 -28.71 -3.97
C VAL A 467 -33.62 -28.16 -4.95
N ARG A 468 -32.41 -28.73 -4.97
CA ARG A 468 -31.34 -28.31 -5.89
C ARG A 468 -31.70 -28.60 -7.34
N SER A 469 -32.19 -29.81 -7.64
CA SER A 469 -32.66 -30.15 -8.99
C SER A 469 -33.73 -29.17 -9.46
N TRP A 470 -34.70 -28.84 -8.60
CA TRP A 470 -35.75 -27.89 -8.91
C TRP A 470 -35.22 -26.46 -9.11
N LEU A 471 -34.22 -26.03 -8.34
CA LEU A 471 -33.57 -24.73 -8.54
C LEU A 471 -32.75 -24.68 -9.84
N ASP A 472 -32.11 -25.78 -10.22
CA ASP A 472 -31.28 -25.89 -11.43
C ASP A 472 -32.12 -25.98 -12.73
N GLU A 473 -33.33 -26.52 -12.66
CA GLU A 473 -34.27 -26.63 -13.79
C GLU A 473 -34.67 -25.28 -14.39
N ASP A 474 -34.92 -24.27 -13.54
CA ASP A 474 -35.34 -22.93 -13.95
C ASP A 474 -34.82 -21.89 -12.96
N GLU A 475 -33.73 -21.23 -13.33
CA GLU A 475 -33.07 -20.20 -12.54
C GLU A 475 -33.98 -19.00 -12.26
N ALA A 476 -34.82 -18.59 -13.23
CA ALA A 476 -35.69 -17.43 -13.07
C ALA A 476 -36.79 -17.70 -12.03
N ARG A 477 -37.40 -18.89 -12.12
CA ARG A 477 -38.35 -19.39 -11.12
C ARG A 477 -37.68 -19.53 -9.75
N GLY A 478 -36.51 -20.16 -9.68
CA GLY A 478 -35.77 -20.37 -8.44
C GLY A 478 -35.41 -19.06 -7.74
N LYS A 479 -34.90 -18.07 -8.49
CA LYS A 479 -34.62 -16.72 -7.98
C LYS A 479 -35.87 -16.02 -7.48
N ALA A 480 -37.00 -16.16 -8.17
CA ALA A 480 -38.26 -15.54 -7.74
C ALA A 480 -38.75 -16.13 -6.41
N ALA A 481 -38.69 -17.46 -6.26
CA ALA A 481 -39.10 -18.14 -5.03
C ALA A 481 -38.17 -17.81 -3.84
N LEU A 482 -36.85 -17.98 -4.00
CA LEU A 482 -35.90 -17.71 -2.91
C LEU A 482 -35.86 -16.24 -2.50
N ARG A 483 -36.18 -15.29 -3.39
CA ARG A 483 -36.29 -13.88 -3.03
C ARG A 483 -37.35 -13.63 -1.96
N ILE A 484 -38.40 -14.45 -1.93
CA ILE A 484 -39.49 -14.35 -0.96
C ILE A 484 -39.19 -15.26 0.23
N ASP A 485 -38.97 -16.55 -0.03
CA ASP A 485 -38.91 -17.57 1.03
C ASP A 485 -37.59 -17.52 1.83
N ALA A 486 -36.49 -17.05 1.22
CA ALA A 486 -35.19 -16.87 1.87
C ALA A 486 -34.80 -15.39 2.04
N ALA A 487 -35.79 -14.48 2.08
CA ALA A 487 -35.56 -13.03 2.13
C ALA A 487 -34.64 -12.61 3.29
N GLU A 488 -34.85 -13.17 4.48
CA GLU A 488 -34.02 -12.91 5.66
C GLU A 488 -32.56 -13.34 5.45
N VAL A 489 -32.33 -14.54 4.92
CA VAL A 489 -30.97 -15.04 4.66
C VAL A 489 -30.28 -14.13 3.64
N ILE A 490 -30.99 -13.69 2.61
CA ILE A 490 -30.48 -12.74 1.61
C ILE A 490 -30.13 -11.39 2.26
N GLU A 491 -30.95 -10.90 3.19
CA GLU A 491 -30.67 -9.67 3.93
C GLU A 491 -29.42 -9.81 4.79
N VAL A 492 -29.28 -10.91 5.54
CA VAL A 492 -28.07 -11.24 6.30
C VAL A 492 -26.83 -11.25 5.39
N LEU A 493 -26.90 -11.89 4.23
CA LEU A 493 -25.79 -11.89 3.27
C LEU A 493 -25.48 -10.47 2.74
N ARG A 494 -26.49 -9.64 2.50
CA ARG A 494 -26.27 -8.23 2.09
C ARG A 494 -25.59 -7.42 3.20
N GLU A 495 -25.98 -7.62 4.45
CA GLU A 495 -25.31 -7.00 5.59
C GLU A 495 -23.85 -7.43 5.67
N ILE A 496 -23.57 -8.73 5.57
CA ILE A 496 -22.21 -9.29 5.56
C ILE A 496 -21.40 -8.62 4.44
N SER A 497 -21.97 -8.54 3.23
CA SER A 497 -21.32 -7.91 2.08
C SER A 497 -21.01 -6.43 2.31
N SER A 498 -21.94 -5.68 2.92
CA SER A 498 -21.71 -4.27 3.25
C SER A 498 -20.58 -4.06 4.26
N LYS A 499 -20.40 -5.00 5.19
CA LYS A 499 -19.39 -4.96 6.25
C LYS A 499 -18.01 -5.49 5.81
N LEU A 500 -17.95 -6.20 4.69
CA LEU A 500 -16.69 -6.64 4.07
C LEU A 500 -16.05 -5.61 3.16
N LYS A 501 -16.83 -4.66 2.61
CA LYS A 501 -16.27 -3.61 1.76
C LYS A 501 -15.37 -2.69 2.58
N PRO A 502 -14.17 -2.33 2.08
CA PRO A 502 -13.41 -1.23 2.67
C PRO A 502 -14.27 0.04 2.60
N GLN A 503 -14.44 0.72 3.73
CA GLN A 503 -15.09 2.05 3.78
C GLN A 503 -14.25 3.10 3.09
#